data_AF-A0AAV8XDT4-F1
#
_entry.id   AF-A0AAV8XDT4-F1
#
_cell.length_a   1.000
_cell.length_b   1.000
_cell.length_c   1.000
_cell.angle_alpha   90.00
_cell.angle_beta   90.00
_cell.angle_gamma   90.00
#
_symmetry.space_group_name_H-M   'P 1'
#
loop_
_entity.id
_entity.type
_entity.pdbx_description
1 polymer ?
#
loop_
_entity_poly.entity_id
_entity_poly.type
_entity_poly.pdbx_seq_one_letter_code
_entity_poly.pdbx_strand_id
1 'polypeptide(L)'
;MPRHLSEAQRARAIAKLEENWSLTEVAAELNVSKSCIFYIKKRWQGEQRLQRTIRQGIGKVSTENEDNTLVEFINHNPFETAVKAREETLFPGSLRTTQRRLKQCGFKNCVATHKMLLTEEHKQRRVQFANEFLQGNEFWNNVMFSDEKTPTNRDQLWESIENAWEELVDSYDMRTLIASMPRRLENIVASNGCAIKY
;
A
#
# COMPACT_ATOMS: atom_id res chain seq x y z
N MET A 1 32.85 11.89 15.03
CA MET A 1 33.57 11.22 13.92
C MET A 1 32.67 10.19 13.26
N PRO A 2 32.74 9.98 11.94
CA PRO A 2 31.97 8.94 11.26
C PRO A 2 32.33 7.55 11.81
N ARG A 3 31.32 6.71 12.02
CA ARG A 3 31.48 5.36 12.61
C ARG A 3 32.36 4.44 11.75
N HIS A 4 32.50 4.74 10.46
CA HIS A 4 33.30 3.98 9.49
C HIS A 4 33.99 4.92 8.49
N LEU A 5 35.24 4.63 8.11
CA LEU A 5 35.93 5.34 7.03
C LEU A 5 35.32 5.00 5.67
N SER A 6 35.26 6.00 4.79
CA SER A 6 34.92 5.81 3.37
C SER A 6 35.98 4.96 2.65
N GLU A 7 35.62 4.41 1.49
CA GLU A 7 36.54 3.61 0.68
C GLU A 7 37.74 4.44 0.20
N ALA A 8 37.51 5.69 -0.22
CA ALA A 8 38.57 6.62 -0.60
C ALA A 8 39.57 6.90 0.54
N GLN A 9 39.08 7.06 1.77
CA GLN A 9 39.95 7.24 2.94
C GLN A 9 40.76 5.97 3.26
N ARG A 10 40.20 4.77 3.05
CA ARG A 10 40.95 3.51 3.21
C ARG A 10 42.02 3.35 2.13
N ALA A 11 41.69 3.66 0.88
CA ALA A 11 42.67 3.66 -0.22
C ALA A 11 43.83 4.64 0.07
N ARG A 12 43.50 5.86 0.51
CA ARG A 12 44.50 6.87 0.89
C ARG A 12 45.37 6.41 2.07
N ALA A 13 44.79 5.69 3.04
CA ALA A 13 45.55 5.11 4.14
C ALA A 13 46.55 4.06 3.65
N ILE A 14 46.14 3.20 2.71
CA ILE A 14 47.00 2.12 2.20
C ILE A 14 48.12 2.65 1.33
N ALA A 15 47.83 3.58 0.42
CA ALA A 15 48.85 4.21 -0.42
C ALA A 15 50.00 4.79 0.41
N LYS A 16 49.69 5.47 1.52
CA LYS A 16 50.71 6.03 2.43
C LYS A 16 51.48 4.97 3.20
N LEU A 17 50.82 3.86 3.56
CA LEU A 17 51.51 2.74 4.19
C LEU A 17 52.47 2.04 3.21
N GLU A 18 52.18 2.06 1.91
CA GLU A 18 53.08 1.59 0.86
C GLU A 18 54.26 2.55 0.64
N GLU A 19 54.05 3.86 0.87
CA GLU A 19 55.10 4.90 0.93
C GLU A 19 55.93 4.87 2.24
N ASN A 20 55.86 3.78 3.03
CA ASN A 20 56.57 3.60 4.31
C ASN A 20 56.19 4.56 5.44
N TRP A 21 55.04 5.22 5.40
CA TRP A 21 54.55 5.99 6.54
C TRP A 21 54.22 5.07 7.72
N SER A 22 54.41 5.56 8.94
CA SER A 22 54.03 4.82 10.15
C SER A 22 52.51 4.82 10.35
N LEU A 23 52.01 3.79 11.05
CA LEU A 23 50.59 3.68 11.41
C LEU A 23 50.08 4.90 12.20
N THR A 24 50.95 5.52 12.99
CA THR A 24 50.62 6.66 13.85
C THR A 24 50.46 7.94 13.02
N GLU A 25 51.34 8.17 12.05
CA GLU A 25 51.28 9.34 11.15
C GLU A 25 50.02 9.30 10.27
N VAL A 26 49.74 8.14 9.66
CA VAL A 26 48.53 7.94 8.85
C VAL A 26 47.25 8.14 9.68
N ALA A 27 47.26 7.67 10.94
CA ALA A 27 46.13 7.83 11.86
C ALA A 27 45.91 9.30 12.27
N ALA A 28 46.99 10.03 12.57
CA ALA A 28 46.93 11.45 12.91
C ALA A 28 46.40 12.28 11.74
N GLU A 29 46.88 12.01 10.51
CA GLU A 29 46.45 12.76 9.33
C GLU A 29 44.98 12.51 8.96
N LEU A 30 44.53 11.25 9.04
CA LEU A 30 43.13 10.91 8.76
C LEU A 30 42.21 11.21 9.96
N ASN A 31 42.76 11.69 11.08
CA ASN A 31 42.07 11.95 12.34
C ASN A 31 41.26 10.73 12.83
N VAL A 32 41.91 9.56 12.87
CA VAL A 32 41.31 8.28 13.29
C VAL A 32 42.23 7.56 14.28
N SER A 33 41.74 6.54 14.96
CA SER A 33 42.58 5.77 15.89
C SER A 33 43.61 4.91 15.14
N LYS A 34 44.81 4.77 15.73
CA LYS A 34 45.88 3.87 15.23
C LYS A 34 45.37 2.45 14.98
N SER A 35 44.51 1.94 15.86
CA SER A 35 43.89 0.62 15.73
C SER A 35 43.04 0.50 14.46
N CYS A 36 42.37 1.57 14.03
CA CYS A 36 41.59 1.56 12.80
C CYS A 36 42.49 1.32 11.57
N ILE A 37 43.59 2.07 11.46
CA ILE A 37 44.58 1.90 10.37
C ILE A 37 45.24 0.53 10.43
N PHE A 38 45.56 0.03 11.63
CA PHE A 38 46.10 -1.32 11.82
C PHE A 38 45.16 -2.40 11.24
N TYR A 39 43.86 -2.35 11.54
CA TYR A 39 42.90 -3.33 11.01
C TYR A 39 42.65 -3.16 9.50
N ILE A 40 42.80 -1.94 8.95
CA ILE A 40 42.78 -1.71 7.49
C ILE A 40 44.00 -2.39 6.84
N LYS A 41 45.21 -2.14 7.35
CA LYS A 41 46.45 -2.77 6.87
C LYS A 41 46.38 -4.29 6.93
N LYS A 42 45.94 -4.84 8.08
CA LYS A 42 45.78 -6.28 8.28
C LYS A 42 44.80 -6.90 7.28
N ARG A 43 43.69 -6.22 6.99
CA ARG A 43 42.72 -6.69 5.99
C ARG A 43 43.29 -6.63 4.57
N TRP A 44 44.01 -5.57 4.22
CA TRP A 44 44.65 -5.44 2.91
C TRP A 44 45.67 -6.55 2.65
N GLN A 45 46.55 -6.82 3.62
CA GLN A 45 47.57 -7.86 3.50
C GLN A 45 47.00 -9.28 3.34
N GLY A 46 45.82 -9.56 3.92
CA GLY A 46 45.18 -10.87 3.84
C GLY A 46 44.21 -11.04 2.66
N GLU A 47 43.28 -10.09 2.49
CA GLU A 47 42.16 -10.20 1.55
C GLU A 47 42.29 -9.28 0.31
N GLN A 48 43.27 -8.36 0.28
CA GLN A 48 43.42 -7.33 -0.77
C GLN A 48 42.13 -6.57 -1.08
N ARG A 49 41.32 -6.33 -0.03
CA ARG A 49 40.00 -5.71 -0.12
C ARG A 49 39.88 -4.45 0.73
N LEU A 50 39.41 -3.36 0.10
CA LEU A 50 39.08 -2.10 0.77
C LEU A 50 37.67 -2.09 1.40
N GLN A 51 36.74 -2.81 0.79
CA GLN A 51 35.34 -2.83 1.17
C GLN A 51 35.09 -3.53 2.52
N ARG A 52 34.01 -3.14 3.19
CA ARG A 52 33.58 -3.80 4.44
C ARG A 52 32.66 -4.96 4.09
N THR A 53 32.83 -6.13 4.71
CA THR A 53 31.77 -7.15 4.67
C THR A 53 30.52 -6.60 5.36
N ILE A 54 29.40 -6.61 4.64
CA ILE A 54 28.09 -6.45 5.27
C ILE A 54 27.77 -7.78 5.92
N ARG A 55 27.54 -7.79 7.23
CA ARG A 55 27.11 -9.00 7.93
C ARG A 55 25.77 -9.41 7.35
N GLN A 56 25.63 -10.69 6.99
CA GLN A 56 24.33 -11.24 6.65
C GLN A 56 23.44 -11.17 7.89
N GLY A 57 22.18 -10.76 7.68
CA GLY A 57 21.19 -10.74 8.74
C GLY A 57 20.83 -12.16 9.20
N ILE A 58 20.12 -12.24 10.32
CA ILE A 58 19.50 -13.49 10.75
C ILE A 58 18.49 -13.93 9.68
N GLY A 59 18.50 -15.22 9.35
CA GLY A 59 17.59 -15.81 8.38
C GLY A 59 16.11 -15.67 8.74
N LYS A 60 15.25 -16.06 7.81
CA LYS A 60 13.80 -16.12 8.02
C LYS A 60 13.47 -17.18 9.08
N VAL A 61 12.48 -16.90 9.94
CA VAL A 61 11.94 -17.89 10.90
C VAL A 61 11.16 -19.00 10.20
N SER A 62 10.50 -18.67 9.08
CA SER A 62 9.75 -19.62 8.26
C SER A 62 10.56 -20.10 7.06
N THR A 63 10.28 -21.33 6.67
CA THR A 63 10.69 -21.95 5.41
C THR A 63 9.73 -21.56 4.28
N GLU A 64 10.16 -21.79 3.05
CA GLU A 64 9.33 -21.53 1.87
C GLU A 64 8.09 -22.43 1.82
N ASN A 65 8.22 -23.68 2.28
CA ASN A 65 7.09 -24.61 2.32
C ASN A 65 6.00 -24.15 3.31
N GLU A 66 6.40 -23.64 4.49
CA GLU A 66 5.45 -23.08 5.46
C GLU A 66 4.81 -21.77 4.98
N ASP A 67 5.55 -20.96 4.23
CA ASP A 67 4.98 -19.77 3.59
C ASP A 67 3.95 -20.19 2.51
N ASN A 68 4.21 -21.27 1.75
CA ASN A 68 3.30 -21.77 0.72
C ASN A 68 2.02 -22.37 1.32
N THR A 69 2.12 -23.19 2.37
CA THR A 69 0.92 -23.74 3.05
C THR A 69 0.03 -22.63 3.61
N LEU A 70 0.65 -21.56 4.14
CA LEU A 70 -0.05 -20.37 4.62
C LEU A 70 -0.81 -19.66 3.48
N VAL A 71 -0.18 -19.52 2.31
CA VAL A 71 -0.80 -18.91 1.13
C VAL A 71 -1.93 -19.78 0.58
N GLU A 72 -1.72 -21.09 0.49
CA GLU A 72 -2.74 -22.04 0.05
C GLU A 72 -3.98 -22.00 0.94
N PHE A 73 -3.82 -21.95 2.27
CA PHE A 73 -4.93 -21.85 3.20
C PHE A 73 -5.80 -20.60 2.94
N ILE A 74 -5.16 -19.44 2.76
CA ILE A 74 -5.88 -18.17 2.50
C ILE A 74 -6.54 -18.18 1.12
N ASN A 75 -5.91 -18.78 0.10
CA ASN A 75 -6.52 -18.89 -1.23
C ASN A 75 -7.79 -19.76 -1.21
N HIS A 76 -7.80 -20.85 -0.43
CA HIS A 76 -9.00 -21.67 -0.24
C HIS A 76 -10.05 -20.97 0.62
N ASN A 77 -9.62 -20.09 1.54
CA ASN A 77 -10.51 -19.38 2.47
C ASN A 77 -10.26 -17.86 2.47
N PRO A 78 -10.71 -17.12 1.44
CA PRO A 78 -10.32 -15.71 1.25
C PRO A 78 -10.79 -14.75 2.35
N PHE A 79 -11.82 -15.12 3.11
CA PHE A 79 -12.41 -14.31 4.17
C PHE A 79 -11.89 -14.65 5.56
N GLU A 80 -10.96 -15.61 5.67
CA GLU A 80 -10.40 -16.00 6.96
C GLU A 80 -9.32 -15.06 7.46
N THR A 81 -9.13 -15.07 8.78
CA THR A 81 -8.16 -14.18 9.43
C THR A 81 -6.75 -14.75 9.41
N ALA A 82 -5.74 -13.88 9.46
CA ALA A 82 -4.35 -14.28 9.62
C ALA A 82 -4.07 -15.04 10.94
N VAL A 83 -4.92 -14.86 11.96
CA VAL A 83 -4.83 -15.61 13.22
C VAL A 83 -5.19 -17.07 12.96
N LYS A 84 -6.34 -17.32 12.34
CA LYS A 84 -6.79 -18.67 11.99
C LYS A 84 -5.83 -19.34 11.02
N ALA A 85 -5.38 -18.62 9.99
CA ALA A 85 -4.40 -19.15 9.04
C ALA A 85 -3.10 -19.60 9.72
N ARG A 86 -2.61 -18.85 10.72
CA ARG A 86 -1.43 -19.26 11.51
C ARG A 86 -1.69 -20.53 12.31
N GLU A 87 -2.86 -20.63 12.94
CA GLU A 87 -3.23 -21.76 13.80
C GLU A 87 -3.43 -23.03 13.00
N GLU A 88 -4.15 -22.96 11.88
CA GLU A 88 -4.44 -24.10 11.01
C GLU A 88 -3.19 -24.62 10.27
N THR A 89 -2.27 -23.72 9.88
CA THR A 89 -1.03 -24.10 9.20
C THR A 89 0.15 -24.38 10.14
N LEU A 90 -0.07 -24.26 11.46
CA LEU A 90 0.96 -24.41 12.49
C LEU A 90 2.22 -23.56 12.21
N PHE A 91 2.01 -22.35 11.70
CA PHE A 91 3.10 -21.50 11.24
C PHE A 91 4.04 -21.11 12.40
N PRO A 92 5.37 -21.26 12.26
CA PRO A 92 6.33 -21.18 13.37
C PRO A 92 6.55 -19.76 13.91
N GLY A 93 6.11 -18.73 13.19
CA GLY A 93 6.29 -17.33 13.57
C GLY A 93 5.13 -16.73 14.36
N SER A 94 5.37 -15.55 14.94
CA SER A 94 4.31 -14.75 15.54
C SER A 94 3.27 -14.29 14.49
N LEU A 95 2.08 -13.88 14.95
CA LEU A 95 1.03 -13.32 14.09
C LEU A 95 1.55 -12.19 13.17
N ARG A 96 2.44 -11.33 13.70
CA ARG A 96 3.04 -10.24 12.91
C ARG A 96 3.93 -10.77 11.78
N THR A 97 4.58 -11.92 11.99
CA THR A 97 5.37 -12.59 10.96
C THR A 97 4.46 -13.19 9.89
N THR A 98 3.38 -13.87 10.29
CA THR A 98 2.34 -14.39 9.39
C THR A 98 1.77 -13.28 8.50
N GLN A 99 1.33 -12.16 9.09
CA GLN A 99 0.81 -11.02 8.34
C GLN A 99 1.84 -10.42 7.38
N ARG A 100 3.12 -10.35 7.81
CA ARG A 100 4.20 -9.88 6.95
C ARG A 100 4.42 -10.82 5.75
N ARG A 101 4.30 -12.13 5.92
CA ARG A 101 4.39 -13.11 4.83
C ARG A 101 3.26 -12.96 3.85
N LEU A 102 2.02 -12.95 4.33
CA LEU A 102 0.83 -12.73 3.50
C LEU A 102 0.95 -11.43 2.71
N LYS A 103 1.41 -10.33 3.34
CA LYS A 103 1.64 -9.07 2.64
C LYS A 103 2.74 -9.14 1.58
N GLN A 104 3.82 -9.87 1.84
CA GLN A 104 4.90 -10.10 0.86
C GLN A 104 4.40 -10.89 -0.36
N CYS A 105 3.45 -11.81 -0.15
CA CYS A 105 2.77 -12.55 -1.21
C CYS A 105 1.66 -11.75 -1.92
N GLY A 106 1.45 -10.47 -1.57
CA GLY A 106 0.51 -9.58 -2.24
C GLY A 106 -0.89 -9.54 -1.63
N PHE A 107 -1.16 -10.29 -0.55
CA PHE A 107 -2.45 -10.22 0.12
C PHE A 107 -2.66 -8.87 0.82
N LYS A 108 -3.89 -8.38 0.76
CA LYS A 108 -4.32 -7.13 1.38
C LYS A 108 -5.52 -7.40 2.26
N ASN A 109 -5.51 -6.80 3.45
CA ASN A 109 -6.71 -6.76 4.29
C ASN A 109 -7.63 -5.68 3.74
N CYS A 110 -8.80 -6.07 3.29
CA CYS A 110 -9.83 -5.17 2.80
C CYS A 110 -11.09 -5.35 3.65
N VAL A 111 -11.76 -4.24 3.96
CA VAL A 111 -13.10 -4.28 4.57
C VAL A 111 -14.11 -4.28 3.42
N ALA A 112 -14.97 -5.29 3.38
CA ALA A 112 -16.04 -5.33 2.39
C ALA A 112 -17.00 -4.16 2.62
N THR A 113 -17.32 -3.42 1.55
CA THR A 113 -18.31 -2.33 1.63
C THR A 113 -19.70 -2.91 1.87
N HIS A 114 -20.43 -2.38 2.86
CA HIS A 114 -21.84 -2.72 3.03
C HIS A 114 -22.63 -2.18 1.82
N LYS A 115 -23.24 -3.09 1.06
CA LYS A 115 -24.14 -2.76 -0.04
C LYS A 115 -25.47 -3.46 0.18
N MET A 116 -26.56 -2.80 -0.20
CA MET A 116 -27.87 -3.45 -0.22
C MET A 116 -27.83 -4.66 -1.16
N LEU A 117 -28.36 -5.78 -0.70
CA LEU A 117 -28.46 -6.99 -1.51
C LEU A 117 -29.49 -6.76 -2.62
N LEU A 118 -29.05 -6.83 -3.88
CA LEU A 118 -29.94 -6.74 -5.03
C LEU A 118 -30.47 -8.14 -5.35
N THR A 119 -31.79 -8.32 -5.23
CA THR A 119 -32.49 -9.49 -5.75
C THR A 119 -32.40 -9.50 -7.29
N GLU A 120 -32.64 -10.65 -7.90
CA GLU A 120 -32.69 -10.75 -9.37
C GLU A 120 -33.76 -9.83 -9.97
N GLU A 121 -34.90 -9.68 -9.29
CA GLU A 121 -35.94 -8.75 -9.70
C GLU A 121 -35.46 -7.29 -9.69
N HIS A 122 -34.71 -6.87 -8.67
CA HIS A 122 -34.13 -5.53 -8.63
C HIS A 122 -33.17 -5.31 -9.80
N LYS A 123 -32.34 -6.30 -10.13
CA LYS A 123 -31.39 -6.21 -11.25
C LYS A 123 -32.12 -6.07 -12.58
N GLN A 124 -33.16 -6.86 -12.80
CA GLN A 124 -33.98 -6.79 -14.01
C GLN A 124 -34.63 -5.42 -14.19
N ARG A 125 -35.27 -4.89 -13.13
CA ARG A 125 -35.87 -3.54 -13.17
C ARG A 125 -34.84 -2.46 -13.45
N ARG A 126 -33.64 -2.56 -12.87
CA ARG A 126 -32.54 -1.62 -13.13
C ARG A 126 -32.07 -1.65 -14.59
N VAL A 127 -31.93 -2.85 -15.18
CA VAL A 127 -31.54 -3.00 -16.60
C VAL A 127 -32.65 -2.50 -17.52
N GLN A 128 -33.90 -2.83 -17.21
CA GLN A 128 -35.05 -2.34 -17.97
C GLN A 128 -35.08 -0.81 -17.99
N PHE A 129 -34.97 -0.18 -16.83
CA PHE A 129 -34.86 1.27 -16.69
C PHE A 129 -33.67 1.83 -17.49
N ALA A 130 -32.48 1.23 -17.36
CA ALA A 130 -31.31 1.71 -18.09
C ALA A 130 -31.49 1.67 -19.62
N ASN A 131 -32.05 0.58 -20.15
CA ASN A 131 -32.30 0.45 -21.58
C ASN A 131 -33.35 1.44 -22.09
N GLU A 132 -34.39 1.70 -21.30
CA GLU A 132 -35.44 2.67 -21.65
C GLU A 132 -34.87 4.09 -21.81
N PHE A 133 -33.99 4.52 -20.89
CA PHE A 133 -33.52 5.90 -20.85
C PHE A 133 -32.13 6.14 -21.46
N LEU A 134 -31.49 5.11 -22.01
CA LEU A 134 -30.19 5.22 -22.71
C LEU A 134 -30.25 6.07 -23.98
N GLN A 135 -31.40 6.08 -24.67
CA GLN A 135 -31.58 6.83 -25.92
C GLN A 135 -32.02 8.29 -25.70
N GLY A 136 -32.44 8.63 -24.47
CA GLY A 136 -33.06 9.91 -24.13
C GLY A 136 -32.08 11.00 -23.70
N ASN A 137 -31.07 11.34 -24.49
CA ASN A 137 -30.08 12.33 -24.06
C ASN A 137 -30.70 13.72 -23.81
N GLU A 138 -31.77 14.07 -24.55
CA GLU A 138 -32.55 15.30 -24.33
C GLU A 138 -33.53 15.21 -23.15
N PHE A 139 -33.96 13.99 -22.79
CA PHE A 139 -34.86 13.78 -21.65
C PHE A 139 -34.23 14.27 -20.35
N TRP A 140 -32.95 13.95 -20.14
CA TRP A 140 -32.23 14.30 -18.91
C TRP A 140 -32.07 15.82 -18.69
N ASN A 141 -32.11 16.64 -19.74
CA ASN A 141 -32.06 18.10 -19.62
C ASN A 141 -33.31 18.68 -18.93
N ASN A 142 -34.41 17.92 -18.89
CA ASN A 142 -35.68 18.33 -18.28
C ASN A 142 -35.97 17.61 -16.95
N VAL A 143 -34.99 16.90 -16.39
CA VAL A 143 -35.13 16.16 -15.14
C VAL A 143 -34.40 16.89 -14.01
N MET A 144 -35.12 17.14 -12.92
CA MET A 144 -34.55 17.60 -11.66
C MET A 144 -34.46 16.43 -10.69
N PHE A 145 -33.26 16.18 -10.16
CA PHE A 145 -33.05 15.16 -9.13
C PHE A 145 -33.21 15.78 -7.75
N SER A 146 -33.93 15.08 -6.87
CA SER A 146 -34.03 15.41 -5.45
C SER A 146 -33.86 14.14 -4.62
N ASP A 147 -33.17 14.23 -3.51
CA ASP A 147 -33.06 13.17 -2.51
C ASP A 147 -33.31 13.77 -1.12
N GLU A 148 -33.83 12.95 -0.21
CA GLU A 148 -34.15 13.36 1.15
C GLU A 148 -33.09 12.86 2.11
N LYS A 149 -32.63 13.73 3.00
CA LYS A 149 -31.73 13.38 4.09
C LYS A 149 -32.43 13.61 5.42
N THR A 150 -32.45 12.60 6.27
CA THR A 150 -33.04 12.67 7.61
C THR A 150 -31.95 12.98 8.64
N PRO A 151 -31.82 14.24 9.12
CA PRO A 151 -30.85 14.57 10.15
C PRO A 151 -31.27 13.96 11.48
N THR A 152 -30.29 13.49 12.25
CA THR A 152 -30.57 12.80 13.52
C THR A 152 -30.94 13.78 14.63
N ASN A 153 -30.40 15.01 14.58
CA ASN A 153 -30.63 16.05 15.57
C ASN A 153 -30.62 17.44 14.92
N ARG A 154 -30.98 18.46 15.70
CA ARG A 154 -31.09 19.85 15.24
C ARG A 154 -29.77 20.41 14.72
N ASP A 155 -28.66 20.10 15.38
CA ASP A 155 -27.36 20.66 15.00
C ASP A 155 -26.89 20.08 13.66
N GLN A 156 -27.07 18.78 13.44
CA GLN A 156 -26.82 18.12 12.14
C GLN A 156 -27.72 18.64 11.02
N LEU A 157 -28.95 19.04 11.33
CA LEU A 157 -29.83 19.68 10.36
C LEU A 157 -29.24 21.02 9.91
N TRP A 158 -28.85 21.88 10.86
CA TRP A 158 -28.26 23.19 10.54
C TRP A 158 -26.96 23.05 9.77
N GLU A 159 -26.06 22.16 10.21
CA GLU A 159 -24.80 21.88 9.49
C GLU A 159 -25.07 21.35 8.07
N SER A 160 -26.09 20.50 7.89
CA SER A 160 -26.44 20.01 6.55
C SER A 160 -27.00 21.12 5.65
N ILE A 161 -27.79 22.05 6.21
CA ILE A 161 -28.32 23.20 5.47
C ILE A 161 -27.20 24.16 5.07
N GLU A 162 -26.30 24.50 6.00
CA GLU A 162 -25.16 25.40 5.73
C GLU A 162 -24.25 24.82 4.65
N ASN A 163 -23.87 23.53 4.77
CA ASN A 163 -23.05 22.87 3.76
C ASN A 163 -23.73 22.83 2.38
N ALA A 164 -25.03 22.50 2.32
CA ALA A 164 -25.77 22.49 1.06
C ALA A 164 -25.86 23.90 0.44
N TRP A 165 -25.99 24.93 1.27
CA TRP A 165 -26.03 26.32 0.82
C TRP A 165 -24.68 26.76 0.23
N GLU A 166 -23.57 26.47 0.91
CA GLU A 166 -22.22 26.74 0.41
C GLU A 166 -21.93 25.99 -0.90
N GLU A 167 -22.28 24.70 -0.99
CA GLU A 167 -22.11 23.90 -2.22
C GLU A 167 -22.89 24.49 -3.41
N LEU A 168 -24.11 24.97 -3.17
CA LEU A 168 -24.93 25.63 -4.19
C LEU A 168 -24.31 26.94 -4.69
N VAL A 169 -23.64 27.68 -3.81
CA VAL A 169 -23.00 28.97 -4.15
C VAL A 169 -21.69 28.75 -4.92
N ASP A 170 -20.89 27.76 -4.53
CA ASP A 170 -19.52 27.61 -5.05
C ASP A 170 -19.39 26.70 -6.29
N SER A 171 -20.23 25.65 -6.45
CA SER A 171 -19.89 24.62 -7.45
C SER A 171 -21.01 23.70 -7.94
N TYR A 172 -22.24 23.83 -7.45
CA TYR A 172 -23.30 22.88 -7.82
C TYR A 172 -23.83 23.10 -9.25
N ASP A 173 -23.15 22.50 -10.23
CA ASP A 173 -23.62 22.42 -11.60
C ASP A 173 -24.37 21.10 -11.85
N MET A 174 -25.71 21.16 -11.78
CA MET A 174 -26.60 20.03 -12.12
C MET A 174 -26.33 19.47 -13.53
N ARG A 175 -25.75 20.25 -14.44
CA ARG A 175 -25.41 19.80 -15.79
C ARG A 175 -24.36 18.70 -15.78
N THR A 176 -23.44 18.70 -14.82
CA THR A 176 -22.44 17.62 -14.69
C THR A 176 -23.09 16.29 -14.31
N LEU A 177 -24.08 16.31 -13.42
CA LEU A 177 -24.86 15.14 -13.05
C LEU A 177 -25.67 14.62 -14.24
N ILE A 178 -26.39 15.51 -14.92
CA ILE A 178 -27.18 15.22 -16.14
C ILE A 178 -26.29 14.61 -17.22
N ALA A 179 -25.15 15.25 -17.53
CA ALA A 179 -24.20 14.76 -18.53
C ALA A 179 -23.59 13.39 -18.18
N SER A 180 -23.56 13.02 -16.90
CA SER A 180 -23.07 11.72 -16.47
C SER A 180 -24.09 10.58 -16.62
N MET A 181 -25.38 10.88 -16.79
CA MET A 181 -26.45 9.89 -16.77
C MET A 181 -26.29 8.79 -17.82
N PRO A 182 -26.02 9.08 -19.12
CA PRO A 182 -25.84 8.03 -20.12
C PRO A 182 -24.79 7.00 -19.70
N ARG A 183 -23.61 7.48 -19.27
CA ARG A 183 -22.52 6.62 -18.78
C ARG A 183 -22.92 5.78 -17.56
N ARG A 184 -23.73 6.34 -16.63
CA ARG A 184 -24.23 5.59 -15.47
C ARG A 184 -25.15 4.46 -15.90
N LEU A 185 -26.04 4.69 -16.87
CA LEU A 185 -26.93 3.66 -17.40
C LEU A 185 -26.17 2.58 -18.15
N GLU A 186 -25.19 2.96 -18.99
CA GLU A 186 -24.31 2.00 -19.67
C GLU A 186 -23.61 1.07 -18.66
N ASN A 187 -23.12 1.63 -17.55
CA ASN A 187 -22.51 0.83 -16.49
C ASN A 187 -23.51 -0.13 -15.83
N ILE A 188 -24.79 0.24 -15.68
CA ILE A 188 -25.83 -0.64 -15.14
C ILE A 188 -26.10 -1.80 -16.11
N VAL A 189 -26.17 -1.53 -17.41
CA VAL A 189 -26.36 -2.57 -18.43
C VAL A 189 -25.14 -3.50 -18.46
N ALA A 190 -23.92 -2.95 -18.49
CA ALA A 190 -22.68 -3.71 -18.47
C ALA A 190 -22.51 -4.56 -17.20
N SER A 191 -23.07 -4.12 -16.07
CA SER A 191 -23.07 -4.87 -14.81
C SER A 191 -24.25 -5.85 -14.66
N ASN A 192 -25.09 -6.02 -15.69
CA ASN A 192 -26.33 -6.80 -15.64
C ASN A 192 -27.22 -6.41 -14.44
N GLY A 193 -27.34 -5.11 -14.16
CA GLY A 193 -28.16 -4.58 -13.07
C GLY A 193 -27.50 -4.63 -11.69
N CYS A 194 -26.28 -5.15 -11.58
CA CYS A 194 -25.53 -5.17 -10.32
C CYS A 194 -25.10 -3.76 -9.88
N ALA A 195 -24.67 -3.66 -8.62
CA ALA A 195 -24.21 -2.40 -8.05
C ALA A 195 -23.02 -1.82 -8.82
N ILE A 196 -23.13 -0.57 -9.26
CA ILE A 196 -22.09 0.18 -9.95
C ILE A 196 -21.40 1.18 -9.00
N LYS A 197 -20.26 1.72 -9.43
CA LYS A 197 -19.60 2.83 -8.75
C LYS A 197 -20.11 4.14 -9.35
N TYR A 198 -20.53 5.08 -8.50
CA TYR A 198 -20.94 6.42 -8.89
C TYR A 198 -19.80 7.43 -8.70
#